data_AF-A0A0A1WX11-F1
#
_entry.id   AF-A0A0A1WX11-F1
#
_cell.length_a   1.000
_cell.length_b   1.000
_cell.length_c   1.000
_cell.angle_alpha   90.00
_cell.angle_beta   90.00
_cell.angle_gamma   90.00
#
_symmetry.space_group_name_H-M   'P 1'
#
loop_
_entity.id
_entity.type
_entity.pdbx_description
1 polymer ?
#
loop_
_entity_poly.entity_id
_entity_poly.type
_entity_poly.pdbx_seq_one_letter_code
_entity_poly.pdbx_strand_id
1 'polypeptide(L)'
;FWGFLADTQGRKRTMQPALILGFVITAFSSLSPNFLTFALLRFLNGILLSACSATIFAYVGEFHCQKDRSRAILGGSVISAAVSIFLPVIAWIFINQEFEVYVPYINIVF
;
A
#
# COMPACT_ATOMS: atom_id res chain seq x y z
N PHE A 1 2.28 9.20 15.44
CA PHE A 1 1.54 10.30 14.78
C PHE A 1 0.22 9.83 14.19
N TRP A 2 0.22 8.93 13.20
CA TRP A 2 -1.01 8.47 12.53
C TRP A 2 -2.04 7.79 13.44
N GLY A 3 -1.61 7.05 14.47
CA GLY A 3 -2.53 6.49 15.47
C GLY A 3 -3.30 7.57 16.24
N PHE A 4 -2.60 8.61 16.71
CA PHE A 4 -3.23 9.76 17.36
C PHE A 4 -4.20 10.51 16.42
N LEU A 5 -3.82 10.68 15.16
CA LEU A 5 -4.68 11.31 14.16
C LEU A 5 -5.94 10.46 13.87
N ALA A 6 -5.79 9.14 13.84
CA ALA A 6 -6.90 8.21 13.65
C ALA A 6 -7.86 8.16 14.85
N ASP A 7 -7.34 8.28 16.06
CA ASP A 7 -8.15 8.33 17.29
C ASP A 7 -8.89 9.67 17.44
N THR A 8 -8.36 10.77 16.88
CA THR A 8 -8.98 12.11 16.97
C THR A 8 -9.94 12.44 15.82
N GLN A 9 -9.64 12.04 14.58
CA GLN A 9 -10.47 12.35 13.40
C GLN A 9 -11.36 11.18 12.94
N GLY A 10 -11.18 10.01 13.55
CA GLY A 10 -11.93 8.79 13.25
C GLY A 10 -11.19 7.87 12.29
N ARG A 11 -11.07 6.59 12.66
CA ARG A 11 -10.24 5.57 11.98
C ARG A 11 -10.54 5.42 10.48
N LYS A 12 -11.82 5.36 10.10
CA LYS A 12 -12.23 5.24 8.68
C LYS A 12 -11.82 6.48 7.85
N ARG A 13 -11.95 7.68 8.43
CA ARG A 13 -11.64 8.95 7.77
C ARG A 13 -10.14 9.16 7.60
N THR A 14 -9.31 8.56 8.43
CA THR A 14 -7.84 8.56 8.24
C THR A 14 -7.39 7.47 7.27
N MET A 15 -7.99 6.28 7.33
CA MET A 15 -7.60 5.13 6.51
C MET A 15 -7.95 5.30 5.02
N GLN A 16 -9.16 5.76 4.69
CA GLN A 16 -9.60 5.90 3.30
C GLN A 16 -8.71 6.84 2.45
N PRO A 17 -8.42 8.09 2.86
CA PRO A 17 -7.56 8.96 2.07
C PRO A 17 -6.12 8.47 2.02
N ALA A 18 -5.61 7.84 3.09
CA ALA A 18 -4.26 7.26 3.09
C ALA A 18 -4.12 6.12 2.06
N LEU A 19 -5.15 5.27 1.92
CA LEU A 19 -5.18 4.22 0.90
C LEU A 19 -5.27 4.78 -0.52
N ILE A 20 -6.14 5.76 -0.76
CA ILE A 20 -6.32 6.37 -2.09
C ILE A 20 -5.05 7.10 -2.50
N LEU A 21 -4.49 7.94 -1.62
CA LEU A 21 -3.25 8.66 -1.88
C LEU A 21 -2.08 7.67 -2.05
N GLY A 22 -2.03 6.61 -1.25
CA GLY A 22 -1.03 5.56 -1.40
C GLY A 22 -1.08 4.91 -2.78
N PHE A 23 -2.28 4.54 -3.25
CA PHE A 23 -2.49 3.99 -4.58
C PHE A 23 -2.04 4.95 -5.69
N VAL A 24 -2.46 6.21 -5.61
CA VAL A 24 -2.10 7.25 -6.58
C VAL A 24 -0.59 7.47 -6.62
N ILE A 25 0.07 7.58 -5.47
CA ILE A 25 1.52 7.76 -5.39
C ILE A 25 2.26 6.52 -5.92
N THR A 26 1.78 5.30 -5.64
CA THR A 26 2.38 4.08 -6.21
C THR A 26 2.23 4.04 -7.73
N ALA A 27 1.08 4.43 -8.27
CA ALA A 27 0.86 4.49 -9.71
C ALA A 27 1.82 5.50 -10.37
N PHE A 28 1.95 6.70 -9.80
CA PHE A 28 2.94 7.68 -10.27
C PHE A 28 4.38 7.21 -10.09
N SER A 29 4.68 6.45 -9.03
CA SER A 29 6.00 5.86 -8.82
C SER A 29 6.36 4.87 -9.93
N SER A 30 5.38 4.15 -10.49
CA SER A 30 5.60 3.26 -11.65
C SER A 30 5.89 4.02 -12.94
N LEU A 31 5.49 5.30 -13.03
CA LEU A 31 5.73 6.18 -14.18
C LEU A 31 6.96 7.09 -14.01
N SER A 32 7.73 6.92 -12.93
CA SER A 32 8.82 7.83 -12.60
C SER A 32 10.04 7.62 -13.51
N PRO A 33 10.51 8.65 -14.25
CA PRO A 33 11.68 8.56 -15.12
C PRO A 33 13.01 8.55 -14.37
N ASN A 34 13.08 9.25 -13.24
CA ASN A 34 14.33 9.48 -12.52
C ASN A 34 14.36 8.71 -11.19
N PHE A 35 15.54 8.26 -10.79
CA PHE A 35 15.75 7.61 -9.49
C PHE A 35 15.35 8.51 -8.31
N LEU A 36 15.67 9.81 -8.38
CA LEU A 36 15.31 10.77 -7.33
C LEU A 36 13.80 10.94 -7.18
N THR A 37 13.06 11.07 -8.29
CA THR A 37 11.59 11.18 -8.25
C THR A 37 10.96 9.89 -7.75
N PHE A 38 11.52 8.74 -8.14
CA PHE A 38 11.08 7.43 -7.64
C PHE A 38 11.31 7.31 -6.13
N ALA A 39 12.49 7.68 -5.64
CA ALA A 39 12.83 7.62 -4.22
C ALA A 39 11.94 8.54 -3.37
N LEU A 40 11.68 9.76 -3.83
CA LEU A 40 10.78 10.71 -3.14
C LEU A 40 9.34 10.17 -3.09
N LEU A 41 8.82 9.66 -4.21
CA LEU A 41 7.47 9.07 -4.24
C LEU A 41 7.38 7.84 -3.32
N ARG A 42 8.40 6.98 -3.28
CA ARG A 42 8.45 5.83 -2.36
C ARG A 42 8.56 6.25 -0.90
N PHE A 43 9.30 7.31 -0.60
CA PHE A 43 9.35 7.86 0.75
C PHE A 43 7.97 8.37 1.20
N LEU A 44 7.28 9.15 0.36
CA LEU A 44 5.91 9.60 0.64
C LEU A 44 4.94 8.43 0.78
N ASN A 45 5.05 7.43 -0.07
CA ASN A 45 4.25 6.21 0.01
C ASN A 45 4.45 5.48 1.34
N GLY A 46 5.69 5.40 1.83
CA GLY A 46 6.01 4.79 3.13
C GLY A 46 5.33 5.50 4.31
N ILE A 47 5.27 6.84 4.29
CA ILE A 47 4.57 7.63 5.31
C ILE A 47 3.08 7.28 5.33
N LEU A 48 2.45 7.17 4.16
CA LEU A 48 1.03 6.82 4.04
C LEU A 48 0.75 5.36 4.42
N LEU A 49 1.64 4.44 4.03
CA LEU A 49 1.51 3.02 4.35
C LEU A 49 1.55 2.76 5.86
N SER A 50 2.38 3.53 6.59
CA SER A 50 2.41 3.49 8.06
C SER A 50 1.07 3.89 8.69
N ALA A 51 0.35 4.83 8.07
CA ALA A 51 -1.00 5.21 8.52
C ALA A 51 -2.00 4.07 8.33
N CYS A 52 -1.95 3.39 7.19
CA CYS A 52 -2.81 2.27 6.86
C CYS A 52 -2.57 1.07 7.80
N SER A 53 -1.31 0.69 8.04
CA SER A 53 -1.00 -0.47 8.88
C SER A 53 -1.42 -0.27 10.34
N ALA A 54 -1.27 0.95 10.87
CA ALA A 54 -1.70 1.29 12.23
C ALA A 54 -3.23 1.29 12.39
N THR A 55 -3.98 1.62 11.34
CA THR A 55 -5.44 1.79 11.42
C THR A 55 -6.24 0.54 11.03
N ILE A 56 -5.73 -0.30 10.11
CA ILE A 56 -6.43 -1.49 9.61
C ILE A 56 -6.74 -2.50 10.71
N PHE A 57 -5.75 -2.90 11.51
CA PHE A 57 -5.96 -3.91 12.55
C PHE A 57 -6.85 -3.38 13.68
N ALA A 58 -6.75 -2.09 13.97
CA ALA A 58 -7.59 -1.41 14.94
C ALA A 58 -9.05 -1.33 14.46
N TYR A 59 -9.27 -0.96 13.19
CA TYR A 59 -10.58 -0.90 12.56
C TYR A 59 -11.26 -2.27 12.48
N VAL A 60 -10.57 -3.31 12.01
CA VAL A 60 -11.12 -4.69 11.94
C VAL A 60 -11.50 -5.21 13.34
N GLY A 61 -10.70 -4.86 14.35
CA GLY A 61 -10.96 -5.23 15.74
C GLY A 61 -12.19 -4.55 16.36
N GLU A 62 -12.64 -3.40 15.84
CA GLU A 62 -13.83 -2.70 16.32
C GLU A 62 -15.14 -3.34 15.87
N PHE A 63 -15.15 -4.06 14.74
CA PHE A 63 -16.37 -4.72 14.22
C PHE A 63 -16.63 -6.11 14.80
N HIS A 64 -15.74 -6.63 15.65
CA HIS A 64 -15.85 -7.97 16.22
C HIS A 64 -15.92 -7.93 17.74
N CYS A 65 -16.81 -8.74 18.33
CA CYS A 65 -16.81 -8.97 19.78
C CYS A 65 -15.45 -9.51 20.24
N GLN A 66 -15.07 -9.21 21.50
CA GLN A 66 -13.78 -9.61 22.11
C GLN A 66 -13.43 -11.10 21.89
N LYS A 67 -14.43 -11.98 21.84
CA LYS A 67 -14.26 -13.43 21.63
C LYS A 67 -13.78 -13.80 20.22
N ASP A 68 -14.24 -13.09 19.19
CA ASP A 68 -13.92 -13.38 17.77
C ASP A 68 -12.87 -12.42 17.19
N ARG A 69 -12.55 -11.33 17.88
CA ARG A 69 -11.56 -10.33 17.48
C ARG A 69 -10.21 -10.95 17.13
N SER A 70 -9.71 -11.89 17.93
CA SER A 70 -8.44 -12.57 17.64
C SER A 70 -8.52 -13.41 16.37
N ARG A 71 -9.65 -14.07 16.10
CA ARG A 71 -9.84 -14.87 14.88
C ARG A 71 -9.93 -13.98 13.63
N ALA A 72 -10.59 -12.83 13.74
CA ALA A 72 -10.69 -11.84 12.67
C ALA A 72 -9.33 -11.23 12.32
N ILE A 73 -8.53 -10.86 13.33
CA ILE A 73 -7.16 -10.34 13.13
C ILE A 73 -6.29 -11.43 12.49
N LEU A 74 -6.35 -12.67 12.99
CA LEU A 74 -5.62 -13.80 12.39
C LEU A 74 -6.01 -14.02 10.93
N GLY A 75 -7.30 -13.97 10.60
CA GLY A 75 -7.78 -14.05 9.22
C GLY A 75 -7.19 -12.95 8.32
N GLY A 76 -7.19 -11.70 8.79
CA GLY A 76 -6.55 -10.58 8.08
C GLY A 76 -5.04 -10.78 7.87
N SER A 77 -4.33 -11.29 8.88
CA SER A 77 -2.90 -11.60 8.78
C SER A 77 -2.61 -12.72 7.79
N VAL A 78 -3.45 -13.76 7.72
CA VAL A 78 -3.31 -14.85 6.73
C VAL A 78 -3.49 -14.32 5.31
N ILE A 79 -4.46 -13.42 5.08
CA ILE A 79 -4.65 -12.78 3.77
C ILE A 79 -3.39 -11.96 3.39
N SER A 80 -2.86 -11.17 4.32
CA SER A 80 -1.63 -10.39 4.09
C SER A 80 -0.43 -11.28 3.75
N ALA A 81 -0.28 -12.41 4.44
CA ALA A 81 0.76 -13.39 4.15
C ALA A 81 0.58 -14.02 2.75
N ALA A 82 -0.65 -14.38 2.38
CA ALA A 82 -0.93 -14.92 1.05
C ALA A 82 -0.60 -13.91 -0.07
N VAL A 83 -0.98 -12.64 0.11
CA VAL A 83 -0.65 -11.56 -0.84
C VAL A 83 0.86 -11.36 -0.96
N SER A 84 1.59 -11.44 0.14
CA SER A 84 3.05 -11.31 0.17
C SER A 84 3.78 -12.40 -0.61
N ILE A 85 3.18 -13.60 -0.74
CA ILE A 85 3.70 -14.69 -1.57
C ILE A 85 3.25 -14.53 -3.02
N PHE A 86 2.00 -14.13 -3.24
CA PHE A 86 1.41 -14.03 -4.58
C PHE A 86 2.04 -12.93 -5.44
N LEU A 87 2.33 -11.76 -4.86
CA LEU A 87 2.94 -10.62 -5.58
C LEU A 87 4.31 -10.93 -6.22
N PRO A 88 5.31 -11.50 -5.50
CA PRO A 88 6.59 -11.83 -6.11
C PRO A 88 6.49 -12.96 -7.15
N VAL A 89 5.56 -13.90 -6.98
CA VAL A 89 5.29 -14.94 -8.00
C VAL A 89 4.81 -14.31 -9.29
N ILE A 90 3.89 -13.33 -9.22
CA ILE A 90 3.48 -12.56 -10.39
C ILE A 90 4.66 -11.77 -10.95
N ALA A 91 5.39 -11.03 -10.11
CA ALA A 91 6.52 -10.22 -10.56
C ALA A 91 7.56 -11.04 -11.33
N TRP A 92 7.83 -12.27 -10.90
CA TRP A 92 8.72 -13.20 -11.60
C TRP A 92 8.26 -13.48 -13.04
N ILE A 93 6.96 -13.64 -13.28
CA ILE A 93 6.42 -13.93 -14.61
C ILE A 93 6.62 -12.72 -15.55
N PHE A 94 6.49 -11.51 -15.01
CA PHE A 94 6.56 -10.28 -15.79
C PHE A 94 7.99 -9.72 -15.97
N ILE A 95 8.94 -10.04 -15.07
CA ILE A 95 10.29 -9.42 -15.11
C ILE A 95 11.12 -9.79 -16.34
N ASN A 96 10.88 -10.96 -16.93
CA ASN A 96 11.64 -11.47 -18.09
C ASN A 96 10.99 -11.13 -19.44
N GLN A 97 10.10 -10.12 -19.50
CA GLN A 97 9.48 -9.71 -20.75
C GLN A 97 10.33 -8.62 -21.43
N GLU A 98 10.58 -8.77 -22.74
CA GLU A 98 11.37 -7.83 -23.56
C GLU A 98 10.53 -6.66 -24.12
N PHE A 99 9.43 -6.28 -23.46
CA PHE A 99 8.56 -5.23 -23.97
C PHE A 99 9.20 -3.85 -23.79
N GLU A 100 9.83 -3.32 -24.85
CA GLU A 100 10.34 -1.95 -24.88
C GLU A 100 9.28 -0.96 -25.39
N VAL A 101 8.67 -0.18 -24.51
CA VAL A 101 7.73 0.90 -24.88
C VAL A 101 8.37 2.26 -24.65
N TYR A 102 8.79 2.90 -25.75
CA TYR A 102 9.31 4.27 -25.72
C TYR A 102 8.17 5.28 -25.54
N VAL A 103 8.18 6.01 -24.42
CA VAL A 103 7.22 7.09 -24.16
C VAL A 103 7.89 8.44 -24.47
N PRO A 104 7.62 9.07 -25.64
CA PRO A 104 8.37 10.23 -26.14
C PRO A 104 8.22 11.50 -25.29
N TYR A 105 7.22 11.57 -24.41
CA TYR A 105 6.99 12.74 -23.55
C TYR A 105 7.75 12.71 -22.23
N ILE A 106 8.27 11.55 -21.80
CA ILE A 106 8.89 11.38 -20.46
C ILE A 106 10.34 10.82 -20.56
N ASN A 107 10.84 10.51 -21.77
CA ASN A 107 12.18 9.91 -21.98
C ASN A 107 12.39 8.63 -21.13
N ILE A 108 11.35 7.80 -21.05
CA ILE A 108 11.39 6.49 -20.37
C ILE A 108 11.28 5.40 -21.44
N VAL A 109 12.14 4.40 -21.33
CA VAL A 109 11.98 3.10 -21.99
C VAL A 109 11.39 2.18 -20.93
N PHE A 110 10.11 1.82 -21.10
CA PHE A 110 9.46 0.76 -20.31
C PHE A 110 9.86 -0.60 -20.86
#